data_AF-A0A7Y7XFL8-F1
#
_entry.id   AF-A0A7Y7XFL8-F1
#
_cell.length_a   1.000
_cell.length_b   1.000
_cell.length_c   1.000
_cell.angle_alpha   90.00
_cell.angle_beta   90.00
_cell.angle_gamma   90.00
#
_symmetry.space_group_name_H-M   'P 1'
#
loop_
_entity.id
_entity.type
_entity.pdbx_description
1 polymer ?
#
loop_
_entity_poly.entity_id
_entity_poly.type
_entity_poly.pdbx_seq_one_letter_code
_entity_poly.pdbx_strand_id
1 'polypeptide(L)'
;MARQFGTRVTLTVMEQRLQEAPIPPRPSSLLSEAADNEFTLRPMRALKGLKATPVAPPVATWDSNDTDARLIRDWLSELQMLKGVPFNYLVPDMAMLPDESLRFFQVDKGWLAALLDGAFSIGSTTVDSLAAQQACLALRTAAEGAVQSCEMRQALHAEAVPDAQCRPVATTGTLSGFVLRTNLLNAWPGLEVQGFADTAVLSIVRMELLAPGLMLCLFNDRLTRVRFTLPAEASHFGVRDAANGGFDKALRTLGNDPGIPTELNTVVTRRSNARRVIPLARLAASMGDTLHTPLDAAGFALQMVEGADAVDFTWSLP
;
A
#
# COMPACT_ATOMS: atom_id res chain seq x y z
N MET A 1 -27.08 -18.39 -22.98
CA MET A 1 -28.34 -17.76 -23.40
C MET A 1 -28.28 -16.30 -22.97
N ALA A 2 -28.22 -15.37 -23.95
CA ALA A 2 -28.35 -13.90 -23.83
C ALA A 2 -27.28 -13.13 -23.01
N ARG A 3 -26.76 -11.95 -23.39
CA ARG A 3 -26.85 -11.08 -24.58
C ARG A 3 -25.69 -10.09 -24.52
N GLN A 4 -25.04 -9.85 -25.66
CA GLN A 4 -24.18 -8.68 -25.91
C GLN A 4 -25.01 -7.39 -25.80
N PHE A 5 -24.46 -6.36 -25.16
CA PHE A 5 -24.77 -4.97 -25.48
C PHE A 5 -23.49 -4.15 -25.43
N GLY A 6 -22.96 -3.86 -26.62
CA GLY A 6 -22.06 -2.73 -26.81
C GLY A 6 -22.89 -1.45 -26.90
N THR A 7 -22.51 -0.45 -26.12
CA THR A 7 -22.92 0.93 -26.36
C THR A 7 -21.68 1.80 -26.26
N ARG A 8 -21.15 2.21 -27.42
CA ARG A 8 -20.19 3.31 -27.55
C ARG A 8 -20.95 4.58 -27.16
N VAL A 9 -20.55 5.22 -26.07
CA VAL A 9 -20.94 6.60 -25.77
C VAL A 9 -19.68 7.45 -25.91
N THR A 10 -19.70 8.30 -26.93
CA THR A 10 -18.70 9.31 -27.25
C THR A 10 -18.63 10.35 -26.14
N LEU A 11 -17.43 10.53 -25.57
CA LEU A 11 -17.08 11.66 -24.69
C LEU A 11 -17.11 12.94 -25.54
N THR A 12 -18.21 13.69 -25.51
CA THR A 12 -18.29 15.02 -26.14
C THR A 12 -19.15 16.00 -25.33
N VAL A 13 -19.17 15.88 -24.00
CA VAL A 13 -19.97 16.80 -23.13
C VAL A 13 -19.19 17.32 -21.90
N MET A 14 -17.93 16.96 -21.67
CA MET A 14 -17.16 17.49 -20.53
C MET A 14 -16.24 18.68 -20.82
N GLU A 15 -16.04 19.10 -22.08
CA GLU A 15 -15.24 20.29 -22.40
C GLU A 15 -16.01 21.62 -22.30
N GLN A 16 -17.34 21.61 -22.17
CA GLN A 16 -18.15 22.84 -22.17
C GLN A 16 -18.53 23.38 -20.78
N ARG A 17 -18.09 22.77 -19.68
CA ARG A 17 -18.40 23.25 -18.30
C ARG A 17 -17.20 23.81 -17.54
N LEU A 18 -16.01 23.90 -18.18
CA LEU A 18 -14.82 24.55 -17.61
C LEU A 18 -14.54 25.96 -18.18
N GLN A 19 -15.39 26.49 -19.08
CA GLN A 19 -15.18 27.80 -19.72
C GLN A 19 -16.02 28.97 -19.19
N GLU A 20 -16.85 28.80 -18.15
CA GLU A 20 -17.72 29.89 -17.64
C GLU A 20 -17.59 30.16 -16.13
N ALA A 21 -16.38 30.11 -15.57
CA ALA A 21 -16.12 30.74 -14.28
C ALA A 21 -15.20 31.96 -14.48
N PRO A 22 -15.68 33.20 -14.26
CA PRO A 22 -14.86 34.39 -14.45
C PRO A 22 -13.76 34.46 -13.39
N ILE A 23 -12.52 34.58 -13.87
CA ILE A 23 -11.32 34.83 -13.07
C ILE A 23 -11.47 36.21 -12.39
N PRO A 24 -11.35 36.35 -11.06
CA PRO A 24 -11.36 37.67 -10.44
C PRO A 24 -10.10 38.46 -10.86
N PRO A 25 -10.22 39.74 -11.25
CA PRO A 25 -9.08 40.51 -11.72
C PRO A 25 -8.09 40.81 -10.58
N ARG A 26 -6.80 40.79 -10.93
CA ARG A 26 -5.71 41.26 -10.06
C ARG A 26 -5.92 42.75 -9.73
N PRO A 27 -5.77 43.18 -8.47
CA PRO A 27 -5.76 44.60 -8.16
C PRO A 27 -4.42 45.20 -8.63
N SER A 28 -4.47 45.89 -9.77
CA SER A 28 -3.39 46.74 -10.27
C SER A 28 -3.89 48.18 -10.31
N SER A 29 -3.10 49.07 -9.69
CA SER A 29 -3.11 50.54 -9.77
C SER A 29 -4.34 51.30 -9.26
N LEU A 30 -4.24 51.79 -8.02
CA LEU A 30 -4.72 53.13 -7.68
C LEU A 30 -3.51 54.08 -7.74
N LEU A 31 -3.42 54.83 -8.84
CA LEU A 31 -2.67 56.08 -8.89
C LEU A 31 -3.69 57.21 -9.08
N SER A 32 -3.44 58.30 -8.36
CA SER A 32 -4.05 59.63 -8.48
C SER A 32 -5.34 59.87 -7.68
N GLU A 33 -5.17 60.23 -6.41
CA GLU A 33 -5.73 61.49 -5.93
C GLU A 33 -4.75 62.14 -4.96
N ALA A 34 -4.22 63.29 -5.38
CA ALA A 34 -3.32 64.13 -4.61
C ALA A 34 -4.12 64.83 -3.52
N ALA A 35 -3.74 64.60 -2.26
CA ALA A 35 -4.07 65.48 -1.15
C ALA A 35 -2.83 65.62 -0.28
N ASP A 36 -2.41 66.86 -0.12
CA ASP A 36 -1.20 67.30 0.57
C ASP A 36 -1.11 66.75 1.99
N ASN A 37 -0.13 65.89 2.25
CA ASN A 37 0.35 65.68 3.61
C ASN A 37 1.84 65.34 3.58
N GLU A 38 2.64 66.33 3.93
CA GLU A 38 4.09 66.28 3.99
C GLU A 38 4.54 65.42 5.19
N PHE A 39 4.48 64.09 5.04
CA PHE A 39 5.08 63.17 5.99
C PHE A 39 6.56 62.99 5.64
N THR A 40 7.41 63.77 6.30
CA THR A 40 8.87 63.68 6.17
C THR A 40 9.36 62.31 6.65
N LEU A 41 9.57 61.38 5.70
CA LEU A 41 10.28 60.14 5.96
C LEU A 41 11.73 60.48 6.33
N ARG A 42 12.03 60.45 7.63
CA ARG A 42 13.42 60.45 8.10
C ARG A 42 14.10 59.22 7.50
N PRO A 43 15.23 59.35 6.78
CA PRO A 43 15.97 58.18 6.31
C PRO A 43 16.38 57.36 7.54
N MET A 44 15.91 56.10 7.59
CA MET A 44 16.37 55.13 8.57
C MET A 44 17.90 55.08 8.48
N ARG A 45 18.57 55.54 9.54
CA ARG A 45 20.01 55.35 9.73
C ARG A 45 20.29 53.87 9.49
N ALA A 46 21.12 53.58 8.49
CA ALA A 46 21.68 52.25 8.30
C ALA A 46 22.24 51.78 9.64
N LEU A 47 21.62 50.74 10.22
CA LEU A 47 22.11 50.04 11.42
C LEU A 47 23.36 49.25 11.02
N LYS A 48 24.44 49.98 10.76
CA LYS A 48 25.78 49.47 10.48
C LYS A 48 26.35 48.99 11.81
N GLY A 49 26.06 47.74 12.18
CA GLY A 49 26.57 47.20 13.44
C GLY A 49 25.99 45.87 13.93
N LEU A 50 24.83 45.44 13.44
CA LEU A 50 24.35 44.08 13.71
C LEU A 50 25.09 43.10 12.79
N LYS A 51 26.29 42.68 13.20
CA LYS A 51 26.82 41.41 12.74
C LYS A 51 25.85 40.36 13.27
N ALA A 52 24.98 39.85 12.40
CA ALA A 52 24.35 38.57 12.66
C ALA A 52 25.50 37.59 12.86
N THR A 53 25.78 37.23 14.11
CA THR A 53 26.64 36.08 14.38
C THR A 53 25.93 34.94 13.66
N PRO A 54 26.53 34.31 12.63
CA PRO A 54 25.92 33.13 12.05
C PRO A 54 25.87 32.12 13.19
N VAL A 55 24.68 31.90 13.75
CA VAL A 55 24.45 30.77 14.62
C VAL A 55 24.71 29.59 13.70
N ALA A 56 25.84 28.92 13.90
CA ALA A 56 26.16 27.71 13.18
C ALA A 56 24.92 26.81 13.27
N PRO A 57 24.44 26.22 12.16
CA PRO A 57 23.25 25.38 12.19
C PRO A 57 23.45 24.35 13.32
N PRO A 58 22.55 24.31 14.31
CA PRO A 58 22.81 23.57 15.55
C PRO A 58 22.85 22.05 15.36
N VAL A 59 22.58 21.55 14.15
CA VAL A 59 22.64 20.12 13.83
C VAL A 59 23.43 19.93 12.54
N ALA A 60 24.72 19.58 12.68
CA ALA A 60 25.58 19.27 11.54
C ALA A 60 25.27 17.90 10.92
N THR A 61 24.60 17.01 11.66
CA THR A 61 24.19 15.68 11.21
C THR A 61 22.94 15.23 11.96
N TRP A 62 21.84 14.96 11.25
CA TRP A 62 20.63 14.32 11.80
C TRP A 62 20.80 12.81 12.09
N ASP A 63 22.03 12.33 11.94
CA ASP A 63 22.51 11.01 12.35
C ASP A 63 22.99 10.99 13.82
N SER A 64 22.73 12.07 14.58
CA SER A 64 23.09 12.15 15.99
C SER A 64 22.24 11.19 16.83
N ASN A 65 22.84 10.64 17.90
CA ASN A 65 22.12 9.88 18.92
C ASN A 65 21.24 10.76 19.83
N ASP A 66 21.05 12.02 19.47
CA ASP A 66 20.23 12.95 20.23
C ASP A 66 18.77 12.49 20.23
N THR A 67 18.16 12.48 21.42
CA THR A 67 16.80 11.97 21.62
C THR A 67 15.79 12.77 20.80
N ASP A 68 15.94 14.11 20.78
CA ASP A 68 15.00 14.99 20.08
C ASP A 68 15.13 14.85 18.57
N ALA A 69 16.36 14.76 18.06
CA ALA A 69 16.62 14.54 16.63
C ALA A 69 16.05 13.20 16.15
N ARG A 70 16.13 12.15 16.99
CA ARG A 70 15.52 10.84 16.72
C ARG A 70 14.01 10.92 16.66
N LEU A 71 13.37 11.55 17.65
CA LEU A 71 11.91 11.71 17.68
C LEU A 71 11.38 12.44 16.44
N ILE A 72 12.05 13.52 16.03
CA ILE A 72 11.66 14.29 14.84
C ILE A 72 11.85 13.46 13.56
N ARG A 73 12.99 12.77 13.42
CA ARG A 73 13.26 11.92 12.26
C ARG A 73 12.25 10.78 12.16
N ASP A 74 11.93 10.13 13.27
CA ASP A 74 11.00 9.00 13.31
C ASP A 74 9.58 9.49 13.00
N TRP A 75 9.15 10.62 13.57
CA TRP A 75 7.88 11.26 13.22
C TRP A 75 7.78 11.63 11.73
N LEU A 76 8.86 12.17 11.13
CA LEU A 76 8.89 12.47 9.69
C LEU A 76 8.90 11.21 8.82
N SER A 77 9.55 10.13 9.29
CA SER A 77 9.48 8.82 8.64
C SER A 77 8.04 8.30 8.64
N GLU A 78 7.36 8.38 9.79
CA GLU A 78 5.95 8.01 9.90
C GLU A 78 5.04 8.84 8.99
N LEU A 79 5.29 10.15 8.89
CA LEU A 79 4.53 11.04 8.00
C LEU A 79 4.72 10.67 6.51
N GLN A 80 5.92 10.22 6.12
CA GLN A 80 6.17 9.68 4.76
C GLN A 80 5.41 8.39 4.48
N MET A 81 5.14 7.59 5.52
CA MET A 81 4.25 6.43 5.47
C MET A 81 2.76 6.82 5.54
N LEU A 82 2.44 8.13 5.49
CA LEU A 82 1.10 8.71 5.64
C LEU A 82 0.48 8.47 7.02
N LYS A 83 1.26 8.08 8.03
CA LYS A 83 0.74 7.89 9.38
C LYS A 83 0.39 9.25 9.98
N GLY A 84 -0.73 9.29 10.71
CA GLY A 84 -1.25 10.55 11.26
C GLY A 84 -1.95 11.47 10.26
N VAL A 85 -1.95 11.15 8.95
CA VAL A 85 -2.74 11.88 7.96
C VAL A 85 -4.22 11.46 8.09
N PRO A 86 -5.15 12.40 8.35
CA PRO A 86 -6.57 12.04 8.47
C PRO A 86 -7.11 11.39 7.20
N PHE A 87 -7.95 10.36 7.36
CA PHE A 87 -8.46 9.56 6.25
C PHE A 87 -9.14 10.39 5.14
N ASN A 88 -9.84 11.47 5.50
CA ASN A 88 -10.50 12.37 4.56
C ASN A 88 -9.52 13.07 3.58
N TYR A 89 -8.24 13.14 3.91
CA TYR A 89 -7.20 13.62 2.98
C TYR A 89 -6.69 12.53 2.04
N LEU A 90 -6.82 11.26 2.43
CA LEU A 90 -6.43 10.10 1.62
C LEU A 90 -7.54 9.71 0.64
N VAL A 91 -8.79 9.72 1.11
CA VAL A 91 -9.99 9.41 0.32
C VAL A 91 -11.00 10.55 0.52
N PRO A 92 -10.99 11.57 -0.36
CA PRO A 92 -11.83 12.76 -0.19
C PRO A 92 -13.33 12.51 -0.32
N ASP A 93 -13.73 11.52 -1.13
CA ASP A 93 -15.13 11.17 -1.35
C ASP A 93 -15.36 9.69 -1.08
N MET A 94 -16.40 9.38 -0.30
CA MET A 94 -16.83 8.02 0.01
C MET A 94 -17.19 7.22 -1.26
N ALA A 95 -17.64 7.87 -2.32
CA ALA A 95 -17.94 7.21 -3.60
C ALA A 95 -16.69 6.66 -4.30
N MET A 96 -15.50 7.15 -3.95
CA MET A 96 -14.24 6.61 -4.47
C MET A 96 -13.95 5.20 -3.93
N LEU A 97 -14.50 4.87 -2.76
CA LEU A 97 -14.31 3.58 -2.11
C LEU A 97 -15.66 2.94 -1.71
N PRO A 98 -16.42 2.40 -2.69
CA PRO A 98 -17.65 1.65 -2.44
C PRO A 98 -17.43 0.41 -1.58
N ASP A 99 -18.51 -0.19 -1.08
CA ASP A 99 -18.44 -1.50 -0.42
C ASP A 99 -17.90 -2.58 -1.36
N GLU A 100 -17.09 -3.49 -0.83
CA GLU A 100 -16.43 -4.57 -1.58
C GLU A 100 -15.62 -4.05 -2.79
N SER A 101 -14.71 -3.10 -2.52
CA SER A 101 -13.88 -2.48 -3.54
C SER A 101 -12.39 -2.47 -3.20
N LEU A 102 -11.58 -2.58 -4.25
CA LEU A 102 -10.12 -2.46 -4.23
C LEU A 102 -9.71 -1.30 -5.14
N ARG A 103 -8.98 -0.34 -4.59
CA ARG A 103 -8.49 0.85 -5.31
C ARG A 103 -6.99 0.93 -5.21
N PHE A 104 -6.33 0.94 -6.37
CA PHE A 104 -4.89 1.17 -6.47
C PHE A 104 -4.60 2.66 -6.63
N PHE A 105 -3.48 3.11 -6.09
CA PHE A 105 -3.03 4.49 -6.21
C PHE A 105 -1.50 4.57 -6.21
N GLN A 106 -1.00 5.71 -6.68
CA GLN A 106 0.38 6.13 -6.56
C GLN A 106 0.41 7.43 -5.76
N VAL A 107 1.35 7.56 -4.83
CA VAL A 107 1.52 8.79 -4.07
C VAL A 107 2.29 9.78 -4.95
N ASP A 108 1.72 10.98 -5.11
CA ASP A 108 2.41 12.05 -5.82
C ASP A 108 3.60 12.57 -5.00
N LYS A 109 4.77 12.61 -5.64
CA LYS A 109 6.03 13.07 -5.01
C LYS A 109 5.96 14.55 -4.62
N GLY A 110 5.25 15.37 -5.39
CA GLY A 110 5.06 16.79 -5.12
C GLY A 110 4.16 17.02 -3.92
N TRP A 111 3.06 16.27 -3.81
CA TRP A 111 2.18 16.29 -2.65
C TRP A 111 2.93 15.88 -1.38
N LEU A 112 3.73 14.80 -1.43
CA LEU A 112 4.53 14.38 -0.28
C LEU A 112 5.60 15.42 0.08
N ALA A 113 6.26 16.02 -0.90
CA ALA A 113 7.21 17.11 -0.67
C ALA A 113 6.53 18.32 0.00
N ALA A 114 5.36 18.72 -0.49
CA ALA A 114 4.59 19.83 0.08
C ALA A 114 4.13 19.55 1.52
N LEU A 115 3.76 18.29 1.82
CA LEU A 115 3.42 17.86 3.18
C LEU A 115 4.62 18.01 4.14
N LEU A 116 5.81 17.56 3.71
CA LEU A 116 7.03 17.70 4.49
C LEU A 116 7.47 19.17 4.62
N ASP A 117 7.38 19.96 3.56
CA ASP A 117 7.69 21.39 3.58
C ASP A 117 6.77 22.15 4.55
N GLY A 118 5.49 21.77 4.63
CA GLY A 118 4.54 22.28 5.61
C GLY A 118 4.96 21.96 7.05
N ALA A 119 5.43 20.74 7.31
CA ALA A 119 5.98 20.36 8.61
C ALA A 119 7.22 21.18 8.98
N PHE A 120 8.13 21.41 8.03
CA PHE A 120 9.34 22.22 8.25
C PHE A 120 9.04 23.72 8.41
N SER A 121 7.93 24.22 7.85
CA SER A 121 7.55 25.63 7.93
C SER A 121 7.34 26.14 9.37
N ILE A 122 7.12 25.25 10.34
CA ILE A 122 6.93 25.63 11.75
C ILE A 122 8.25 26.15 12.36
N GLY A 123 9.40 25.66 11.88
CA GLY A 123 10.72 25.99 12.45
C GLY A 123 11.51 27.06 11.68
N SER A 124 11.01 27.56 10.55
CA SER A 124 11.80 28.38 9.61
C SER A 124 11.84 29.87 9.93
N THR A 125 11.14 30.34 10.97
CA THR A 125 10.93 31.77 11.22
C THR A 125 12.13 32.53 11.81
N THR A 126 13.18 31.84 12.26
CA THR A 126 14.24 32.45 13.09
C THR A 126 15.67 32.29 12.58
N VAL A 127 15.88 31.61 11.45
CA VAL A 127 17.21 31.20 10.97
C VAL A 127 17.52 31.71 9.58
N ASP A 128 18.82 31.92 9.32
CA ASP A 128 19.37 32.28 8.02
C ASP A 128 18.87 31.29 6.95
N SER A 129 18.15 31.79 5.96
CA SER A 129 17.30 30.97 5.06
C SER A 129 18.04 29.79 4.41
N LEU A 130 19.33 29.96 4.09
CA LEU A 130 20.14 28.92 3.46
C LEU A 130 20.53 27.79 4.43
N ALA A 131 20.91 28.12 5.66
CA ALA A 131 21.28 27.13 6.67
C ALA A 131 20.05 26.33 7.11
N ALA A 132 18.90 27.00 7.23
CA ALA A 132 17.62 26.35 7.50
C ALA A 132 17.24 25.37 6.38
N GLN A 133 17.39 25.78 5.11
CA GLN A 133 17.10 24.94 3.95
C GLN A 133 18.01 23.72 3.86
N GLN A 134 19.31 23.89 4.12
CA GLN A 134 20.26 22.77 4.17
C GLN A 134 19.94 21.77 5.29
N ALA A 135 19.55 22.25 6.47
CA ALA A 135 19.14 21.39 7.58
C ALA A 135 17.86 20.60 7.26
N CYS A 136 16.86 21.22 6.62
CA CYS A 136 15.63 20.54 6.21
C CYS A 136 15.91 19.44 5.17
N LEU A 137 16.78 19.71 4.20
CA LEU A 137 17.20 18.71 3.21
C LEU A 137 17.90 17.51 3.87
N ALA A 138 18.82 17.76 4.81
CA ALA A 138 19.52 16.70 5.52
C ALA A 138 18.59 15.87 6.42
N LEU A 139 17.56 16.49 7.01
CA LEU A 139 16.56 15.78 7.79
C LEU A 139 15.64 14.94 6.92
N ARG A 140 15.27 15.45 5.74
CA ARG A 140 14.47 14.70 4.77
C ARG A 140 15.19 13.44 4.32
N THR A 141 16.47 13.53 3.94
CA THR A 141 17.25 12.36 3.53
C THR A 141 17.44 11.37 4.69
N ALA A 142 17.63 11.86 5.92
CA ALA A 142 17.69 11.00 7.11
C ALA A 142 16.36 10.29 7.38
N ALA A 143 15.23 10.97 7.22
CA ALA A 143 13.90 10.40 7.41
C ALA A 143 13.56 9.39 6.31
N GLU A 144 13.91 9.66 5.04
CA GLU A 144 13.77 8.73 3.91
C GLU A 144 14.57 7.42 4.12
N GLY A 145 15.74 7.50 4.75
CA GLY A 145 16.55 6.34 5.14
C GLY A 145 16.06 5.61 6.41
N ALA A 146 15.25 6.28 7.23
CA ALA A 146 14.62 5.72 8.42
C ALA A 146 13.25 5.06 8.12
N VAL A 147 12.81 5.05 6.87
CA VAL A 147 11.60 4.32 6.46
C VAL A 147 11.87 2.83 6.62
N GLN A 148 11.16 2.22 7.54
CA GLN A 148 11.24 0.80 7.83
C GLN A 148 10.18 0.02 7.05
N SER A 149 10.55 -1.14 6.51
CA SER A 149 9.55 -2.11 6.02
C SER A 149 9.17 -3.08 7.11
N CYS A 150 7.87 -3.27 7.30
CA CYS A 150 7.33 -4.34 8.12
C CYS A 150 7.28 -5.64 7.31
N GLU A 151 7.79 -6.75 7.86
CA GLU A 151 7.65 -8.04 7.21
C GLU A 151 6.19 -8.54 7.23
N MET A 152 5.83 -9.24 6.14
CA MET A 152 4.52 -9.74 5.72
C MET A 152 3.56 -10.22 6.82
N ARG A 153 4.08 -10.85 7.88
CA ARG A 153 3.28 -11.55 8.89
C ARG A 153 2.84 -10.65 10.05
N GLN A 154 3.44 -9.47 10.20
CA GLN A 154 3.40 -8.73 11.46
C GLN A 154 2.48 -7.50 11.46
N ALA A 155 2.17 -6.95 10.30
CA ALA A 155 1.43 -5.68 10.20
C ALA A 155 -0.05 -5.79 10.63
N LEU A 156 -0.59 -7.00 10.72
CA LEU A 156 -2.00 -7.26 11.03
C LEU A 156 -2.25 -7.74 12.46
N HIS A 157 -1.23 -8.25 13.15
CA HIS A 157 -1.35 -8.63 14.56
C HIS A 157 -1.05 -7.40 15.42
N ALA A 158 -1.99 -7.04 16.30
CA ALA A 158 -1.91 -5.87 17.18
C ALA A 158 -0.78 -5.92 18.24
N GLU A 159 0.11 -6.91 18.19
CA GLU A 159 1.32 -6.92 18.99
C GLU A 159 2.41 -6.13 18.27
N ALA A 160 2.85 -5.04 18.91
CA ALA A 160 3.90 -4.18 18.42
C ALA A 160 5.12 -5.01 17.96
N VAL A 161 5.52 -4.81 16.71
CA VAL A 161 6.71 -5.43 16.14
C VAL A 161 7.94 -5.00 16.94
N PRO A 162 8.78 -5.92 17.44
CA PRO A 162 10.07 -5.54 17.98
C PRO A 162 10.91 -4.90 16.87
N ASP A 163 11.46 -3.69 17.10
CA ASP A 163 12.27 -2.91 16.14
C ASP A 163 13.34 -3.74 15.40
N ALA A 164 13.79 -4.85 15.99
CA ALA A 164 14.79 -5.77 15.43
C ALA A 164 14.37 -6.48 14.12
N GLN A 165 13.08 -6.51 13.76
CA GLN A 165 12.59 -7.20 12.55
C GLN A 165 12.21 -6.24 11.42
N CYS A 166 12.24 -4.94 11.68
CA CYS A 166 12.08 -3.90 10.69
C CYS A 166 13.41 -3.62 10.00
N ARG A 167 13.49 -3.87 8.69
CA ARG A 167 14.66 -3.48 7.90
C ARG A 167 14.47 -2.08 7.33
N PRO A 168 15.48 -1.19 7.41
CA PRO A 168 15.43 0.09 6.71
C PRO A 168 15.39 -0.20 5.21
N VAL A 169 14.43 0.41 4.53
CA VAL A 169 14.30 0.30 3.08
C VAL A 169 14.59 1.67 2.50
N ALA A 170 15.60 1.74 1.65
CA ALA A 170 15.88 2.95 0.88
C ALA A 170 14.69 3.22 -0.04
N THR A 171 13.95 4.30 0.25
CA THR A 171 12.78 4.65 -0.53
C THR A 171 13.21 4.99 -1.97
N THR A 172 12.66 4.35 -3.00
CA THR A 172 13.04 4.61 -4.42
C THR A 172 12.45 5.93 -4.94
N GLY A 173 11.89 6.73 -4.03
CA GLY A 173 11.15 7.96 -4.27
C GLY A 173 9.71 7.73 -4.72
N THR A 174 9.36 6.55 -5.25
CA THR A 174 8.02 6.26 -5.75
C THR A 174 7.29 5.36 -4.76
N LEU A 175 6.20 5.87 -4.17
CA LEU A 175 5.32 5.08 -3.32
C LEU A 175 4.04 4.76 -4.08
N SER A 176 3.59 3.52 -3.99
CA SER A 176 2.29 3.11 -4.50
C SER A 176 1.63 2.15 -3.55
N GLY A 177 0.33 1.94 -3.72
CA GLY A 177 -0.43 1.19 -2.74
C GLY A 177 -1.82 0.88 -3.19
N PHE A 178 -2.58 0.33 -2.26
CA PHE A 178 -4.01 0.13 -2.43
C PHE A 178 -4.77 0.43 -1.15
N VAL A 179 -6.04 0.78 -1.34
CA VAL A 179 -7.06 0.80 -0.30
C VAL A 179 -8.05 -0.31 -0.61
N LEU A 180 -8.28 -1.17 0.38
CA LEU A 180 -9.21 -2.30 0.29
C LEU A 180 -10.34 -2.08 1.28
N ARG A 181 -11.58 -2.05 0.79
CA ARG A 181 -12.79 -2.03 1.61
C ARG A 181 -13.56 -3.32 1.39
N THR A 182 -13.56 -4.21 2.38
CA THR A 182 -14.28 -5.49 2.33
C THR A 182 -14.62 -5.97 3.74
N ASN A 183 -15.79 -6.57 3.91
CA ASN A 183 -16.16 -7.20 5.18
C ASN A 183 -15.33 -8.47 5.46
N LEU A 184 -14.64 -9.03 4.46
CA LEU A 184 -13.80 -10.23 4.59
C LEU A 184 -12.60 -10.02 5.52
N LEU A 185 -12.09 -8.79 5.63
CA LEU A 185 -10.96 -8.48 6.52
C LEU A 185 -11.27 -8.76 7.99
N ASN A 186 -12.53 -8.68 8.40
CA ASN A 186 -12.95 -9.01 9.76
C ASN A 186 -12.91 -10.52 10.03
N ALA A 187 -13.13 -11.34 8.99
CA ALA A 187 -13.10 -12.79 9.09
C ALA A 187 -11.68 -13.37 9.00
N TRP A 188 -10.75 -12.64 8.38
CA TRP A 188 -9.40 -13.10 8.09
C TRP A 188 -8.36 -12.04 8.48
N PRO A 189 -8.12 -11.81 9.79
CA PRO A 189 -7.12 -10.85 10.23
C PRO A 189 -5.70 -11.27 9.82
N GLY A 190 -5.42 -12.56 9.56
CA GLY A 190 -4.12 -13.03 9.07
C GLY A 190 -3.93 -12.98 7.55
N LEU A 191 -4.73 -12.18 6.82
CA LEU A 191 -4.63 -12.08 5.36
C LEU A 191 -3.24 -11.61 4.93
N GLU A 192 -2.52 -12.44 4.18
CA GLU A 192 -1.18 -12.10 3.69
C GLU A 192 -1.29 -11.32 2.37
N VAL A 193 -0.48 -10.27 2.23
CA VAL A 193 -0.47 -9.39 1.07
C VAL A 193 0.93 -9.30 0.50
N GLN A 194 1.09 -9.57 -0.80
CA GLN A 194 2.35 -9.42 -1.54
C GLN A 194 2.17 -8.47 -2.71
N GLY A 195 3.04 -7.47 -2.80
CA GLY A 195 3.13 -6.56 -3.95
C GLY A 195 4.27 -6.96 -4.88
N PHE A 196 4.06 -6.76 -6.18
CA PHE A 196 5.06 -7.02 -7.21
C PHE A 196 5.20 -5.83 -8.15
N ALA A 197 6.45 -5.52 -8.50
CA ALA A 197 6.82 -4.77 -9.70
C ALA A 197 7.25 -5.78 -10.76
N ASP A 198 6.31 -6.13 -11.62
CA ASP A 198 6.40 -7.18 -12.63
C ASP A 198 6.70 -8.55 -11.99
N THR A 199 7.98 -8.92 -11.89
CA THR A 199 8.45 -10.15 -11.25
C THR A 199 9.14 -9.92 -9.91
N ALA A 200 9.55 -8.69 -9.61
CA ALA A 200 10.24 -8.34 -8.37
C ALA A 200 9.24 -8.15 -7.22
N VAL A 201 9.53 -8.72 -6.06
CA VAL A 201 8.71 -8.54 -4.84
C VAL A 201 8.99 -7.16 -4.26
N LEU A 202 7.94 -6.43 -3.91
CA LEU A 202 8.01 -5.11 -3.29
C LEU A 202 7.97 -5.20 -1.77
N SER A 203 8.79 -4.37 -1.12
CA SER A 203 8.73 -4.19 0.33
C SER A 203 7.51 -3.36 0.72
N ILE A 204 6.77 -3.85 1.72
CA ILE A 204 5.66 -3.12 2.34
C ILE A 204 6.24 -2.07 3.29
N VAL A 205 5.87 -0.82 3.06
CA VAL A 205 6.24 0.34 3.89
C VAL A 205 5.21 0.56 5.00
N ARG A 206 3.94 0.33 4.70
CA ARG A 206 2.85 0.40 5.67
C ARG A 206 1.77 -0.55 5.29
N MET A 207 1.27 -1.31 6.24
CA MET A 207 0.04 -2.08 6.09
C MET A 207 -0.73 -1.95 7.40
N GLU A 208 -1.97 -1.51 7.32
CA GLU A 208 -2.74 -1.18 8.51
C GLU A 208 -4.25 -1.27 8.21
N LEU A 209 -5.01 -1.73 9.20
CA LEU A 209 -6.47 -1.66 9.19
C LEU A 209 -6.89 -0.30 9.77
N LEU A 210 -7.26 0.66 8.90
CA LEU A 210 -7.64 2.02 9.31
C LEU A 210 -9.00 2.05 10.04
N ALA A 211 -9.88 1.10 9.72
CA ALA A 211 -11.17 0.87 10.36
C ALA A 211 -11.62 -0.58 10.09
N PRO A 212 -12.61 -1.14 10.83
CA PRO A 212 -13.13 -2.48 10.54
C PRO A 212 -13.54 -2.63 9.06
N GLY A 213 -12.91 -3.57 8.35
CA GLY A 213 -13.15 -3.78 6.91
C GLY A 213 -12.45 -2.80 5.97
N LEU A 214 -11.56 -1.93 6.44
CA LEU A 214 -10.84 -0.93 5.64
C LEU A 214 -9.33 -1.04 5.87
N MET A 215 -8.60 -1.49 4.86
CA MET A 215 -7.15 -1.67 4.88
C MET A 215 -6.46 -0.70 3.93
N LEU A 216 -5.34 -0.14 4.39
CA LEU A 216 -4.38 0.60 3.59
C LEU A 216 -3.08 -0.19 3.51
N CYS A 217 -2.53 -0.35 2.31
CA CYS A 217 -1.21 -0.91 2.11
C CYS A 217 -0.39 -0.02 1.17
N LEU A 218 0.86 0.24 1.54
CA LEU A 218 1.84 1.05 0.82
C LEU A 218 3.10 0.22 0.56
N PHE A 219 3.62 0.31 -0.64
CA PHE A 219 4.81 -0.37 -1.13
C PHE A 219 5.88 0.64 -1.56
N ASN A 220 7.14 0.24 -1.40
CA ASN A 220 8.30 1.02 -1.83
C ASN A 220 8.68 0.74 -3.29
N ASP A 221 7.75 0.92 -4.23
CA ASP A 221 8.00 1.22 -5.64
C ASP A 221 6.65 1.40 -6.35
N ARG A 222 6.66 1.42 -7.68
CA ARG A 222 5.50 1.23 -8.54
C ARG A 222 5.01 -0.22 -8.50
N LEU A 223 3.81 -0.40 -7.97
CA LEU A 223 3.06 -1.65 -7.95
C LEU A 223 2.46 -1.95 -9.32
N THR A 224 2.55 -3.21 -9.77
CA THR A 224 1.84 -3.70 -10.98
C THR A 224 0.95 -4.89 -10.69
N ARG A 225 1.21 -5.64 -9.61
CA ARG A 225 0.37 -6.76 -9.19
C ARG A 225 0.35 -6.91 -7.67
N VAL A 226 -0.81 -7.20 -7.11
CA VAL A 226 -0.99 -7.60 -5.71
C VAL A 226 -1.54 -9.01 -5.63
N ARG A 227 -0.97 -9.81 -4.75
CA ARG A 227 -1.44 -11.13 -4.39
C ARG A 227 -1.95 -11.11 -2.95
N PHE A 228 -3.19 -11.54 -2.77
CA PHE A 228 -3.77 -11.81 -1.47
C PHE A 228 -3.75 -13.32 -1.24
N THR A 229 -3.22 -13.76 -0.10
CA THR A 229 -3.17 -15.18 0.28
C THR A 229 -3.83 -15.35 1.63
N LEU A 230 -4.68 -16.37 1.78
CA LEU A 230 -5.19 -16.72 3.10
C LEU A 230 -4.03 -17.15 4.03
N PRO A 231 -4.12 -16.90 5.35
CA PRO A 231 -3.08 -17.32 6.28
C PRO A 231 -2.80 -18.82 6.18
N ALA A 232 -1.51 -19.20 6.21
CA ALA A 232 -1.04 -20.57 5.99
C ALA A 232 -1.53 -21.60 7.04
N GLU A 233 -2.14 -21.13 8.13
CA GLU A 233 -2.70 -21.97 9.20
C GLU A 233 -3.95 -22.76 8.75
N ALA A 234 -4.56 -22.40 7.62
CA ALA A 234 -5.75 -23.06 7.08
C ALA A 234 -5.41 -24.16 6.05
N SER A 235 -4.57 -25.13 6.41
CA SER A 235 -4.46 -26.36 5.61
C SER A 235 -5.75 -27.16 5.76
N HIS A 236 -6.46 -27.37 4.65
CA HIS A 236 -7.72 -28.11 4.65
C HIS A 236 -7.68 -29.22 3.61
N PHE A 237 -8.52 -30.24 3.80
CA PHE A 237 -8.74 -31.26 2.79
C PHE A 237 -9.84 -30.81 1.85
N GLY A 238 -9.51 -30.69 0.57
CA GLY A 238 -10.41 -30.14 -0.44
C GLY A 238 -10.47 -30.98 -1.72
N VAL A 239 -11.58 -30.84 -2.43
CA VAL A 239 -11.81 -31.34 -3.79
C VAL A 239 -12.39 -30.20 -4.62
N ARG A 240 -12.13 -30.17 -5.92
CA ARG A 240 -12.54 -29.08 -6.81
C ARG A 240 -13.85 -29.45 -7.51
N ASP A 241 -14.64 -28.45 -7.85
CA ASP A 241 -15.83 -28.63 -8.69
C ASP A 241 -15.37 -28.85 -10.14
N ALA A 242 -15.75 -30.01 -10.70
CA ALA A 242 -15.46 -30.33 -12.08
C ALA A 242 -16.50 -29.68 -13.00
N ALA A 243 -16.08 -29.28 -14.21
CA ALA A 243 -16.94 -28.61 -15.20
C ALA A 243 -18.20 -29.41 -15.60
N ASN A 244 -18.22 -30.72 -15.35
CA ASN A 244 -19.34 -31.63 -15.61
C ASN A 244 -20.35 -31.73 -14.44
N GLY A 245 -20.23 -30.90 -13.39
CA GLY A 245 -21.09 -30.95 -12.21
C GLY A 245 -20.74 -32.08 -11.22
N GLY A 246 -19.56 -32.69 -11.38
CA GLY A 246 -18.94 -33.61 -10.43
C GLY A 246 -17.87 -32.93 -9.57
N PHE A 247 -17.11 -33.73 -8.83
CA PHE A 247 -15.93 -33.26 -8.12
C PHE A 247 -14.69 -33.95 -8.71
N ASP A 248 -13.58 -33.25 -8.81
CA ASP A 248 -12.30 -33.82 -9.17
C ASP A 248 -11.18 -33.38 -8.20
N LYS A 249 -10.03 -34.03 -8.35
CA LYS A 249 -8.85 -33.73 -7.57
C LYS A 249 -7.62 -33.79 -8.46
N ALA A 250 -6.95 -32.65 -8.58
CA ALA A 250 -5.63 -32.58 -9.20
C ALA A 250 -4.60 -33.26 -8.31
N LEU A 251 -3.84 -34.18 -8.88
CA LEU A 251 -2.87 -34.99 -8.16
C LEU A 251 -1.50 -34.30 -8.13
N ARG A 252 -0.73 -34.62 -7.10
CA ARG A 252 0.61 -34.11 -6.85
C ARG A 252 1.64 -35.23 -6.99
N THR A 253 2.87 -34.87 -7.30
CA THR A 253 4.02 -35.77 -7.28
C THR A 253 4.28 -36.31 -5.87
N LEU A 254 4.70 -37.58 -5.77
CA LEU A 254 5.02 -38.27 -4.50
C LEU A 254 6.51 -38.64 -4.35
N GLY A 255 7.33 -38.40 -5.39
CA GLY A 255 8.74 -38.82 -5.47
C GLY A 255 9.72 -37.80 -4.87
N ASN A 256 10.84 -37.57 -5.57
CA ASN A 256 11.94 -36.70 -5.08
C ASN A 256 11.52 -35.25 -4.83
N ASP A 257 10.51 -34.74 -5.55
CA ASP A 257 9.95 -33.41 -5.36
C ASP A 257 8.45 -33.54 -5.02
N PRO A 258 8.09 -33.93 -3.79
CA PRO A 258 6.71 -34.20 -3.43
C PRO A 258 5.88 -32.90 -3.35
N GLY A 259 4.63 -32.96 -3.79
CA GLY A 259 3.68 -31.86 -3.63
C GLY A 259 3.53 -30.90 -4.83
N ILE A 260 4.31 -31.09 -5.90
CA ILE A 260 4.16 -30.31 -7.14
C ILE A 260 2.88 -30.74 -7.87
N PRO A 261 2.00 -29.81 -8.28
CA PRO A 261 0.81 -30.14 -9.06
C PRO A 261 1.17 -30.85 -10.37
N THR A 262 0.40 -31.87 -10.73
CA THR A 262 0.53 -32.66 -11.97
C THR A 262 -0.69 -32.40 -12.86
N GLU A 263 -0.63 -32.75 -14.15
CA GLU A 263 -1.81 -32.68 -15.04
C GLU A 263 -2.82 -33.81 -14.81
N LEU A 264 -2.50 -34.78 -13.94
CA LEU A 264 -3.35 -35.90 -13.62
C LEU A 264 -4.48 -35.47 -12.68
N ASN A 265 -5.72 -35.76 -13.07
CA ASN A 265 -6.92 -35.51 -12.27
C ASN A 265 -7.65 -36.82 -11.98
N THR A 266 -8.04 -37.03 -10.72
CA THR A 266 -8.91 -38.14 -10.31
C THR A 266 -10.33 -37.66 -10.12
N VAL A 267 -11.30 -38.40 -10.64
CA VAL A 267 -12.73 -38.14 -10.39
C VAL A 267 -13.11 -38.55 -8.97
N VAL A 268 -13.70 -37.63 -8.22
CA VAL A 268 -14.16 -37.86 -6.86
C VAL A 268 -15.62 -38.28 -6.90
N THR A 269 -15.88 -39.55 -6.57
CA THR A 269 -17.24 -40.10 -6.52
C THR A 269 -17.87 -39.93 -5.14
N ARG A 270 -19.17 -39.64 -5.11
CA ARG A 270 -19.97 -39.57 -3.86
C ARG A 270 -20.73 -40.87 -3.65
N ARG A 271 -21.12 -41.14 -2.40
CA ARG A 271 -21.99 -42.28 -2.08
C ARG A 271 -23.36 -42.09 -2.75
N SER A 272 -23.84 -43.11 -3.46
CA SER A 272 -25.11 -43.08 -4.22
C SER A 272 -26.33 -42.63 -3.40
N ASN A 273 -26.36 -42.97 -2.11
CA ASN A 273 -27.51 -42.71 -1.23
C ASN A 273 -27.32 -41.48 -0.31
N ALA A 274 -26.18 -40.78 -0.37
CA ALA A 274 -25.90 -39.61 0.46
C ALA A 274 -25.11 -38.56 -0.33
N ARG A 275 -25.76 -37.43 -0.67
CA ARG A 275 -25.24 -36.41 -1.61
C ARG A 275 -23.99 -35.65 -1.12
N ARG A 276 -23.47 -35.93 0.08
CA ARG A 276 -22.32 -35.22 0.71
C ARG A 276 -21.29 -36.14 1.38
N VAL A 277 -21.30 -37.44 1.10
CA VAL A 277 -20.33 -38.39 1.69
C VAL A 277 -19.38 -38.93 0.62
N ILE A 278 -18.09 -38.70 0.80
CA ILE A 278 -17.03 -39.23 -0.04
C ILE A 278 -16.47 -40.51 0.62
N PRO A 279 -16.48 -41.66 -0.06
CA PRO A 279 -15.85 -42.88 0.45
C PRO A 279 -14.32 -42.79 0.29
N LEU A 280 -13.59 -42.48 1.37
CA LEU A 280 -12.13 -42.27 1.34
C LEU A 280 -11.37 -43.47 0.75
N ALA A 281 -11.73 -44.70 1.10
CA ALA A 281 -11.03 -45.90 0.59
C ALA A 281 -11.13 -46.04 -0.94
N ARG A 282 -12.29 -45.69 -1.53
CA ARG A 282 -12.47 -45.71 -2.98
C ARG A 282 -11.72 -44.57 -3.65
N LEU A 283 -11.71 -43.40 -3.01
CA LEU A 283 -10.96 -42.25 -3.49
C LEU A 283 -9.45 -42.56 -3.51
N ALA A 284 -8.91 -43.08 -2.42
CA ALA A 284 -7.50 -43.48 -2.31
C ALA A 284 -7.12 -44.52 -3.38
N ALA A 285 -7.98 -45.53 -3.61
CA ALA A 285 -7.76 -46.49 -4.69
C ALA A 285 -7.71 -45.81 -6.07
N SER A 286 -8.69 -44.96 -6.39
CA SER A 286 -8.72 -44.26 -7.69
C SER A 286 -7.53 -43.32 -7.91
N MET A 287 -7.03 -42.68 -6.85
CA MET A 287 -5.82 -41.86 -6.91
C MET A 287 -4.59 -42.73 -7.15
N GLY A 288 -4.49 -43.88 -6.48
CA GLY A 288 -3.37 -44.81 -6.65
C GLY A 288 -3.33 -45.43 -8.04
N ASP A 289 -4.50 -45.75 -8.60
CA ASP A 289 -4.64 -46.22 -9.98
C ASP A 289 -4.16 -45.14 -10.98
N THR A 290 -4.55 -43.88 -10.76
CA THR A 290 -4.16 -42.77 -11.64
C THR A 290 -2.65 -42.44 -11.53
N LEU A 291 -2.08 -42.52 -10.33
CA LEU A 291 -0.65 -42.31 -10.08
C LEU A 291 0.21 -43.55 -10.37
N HIS A 292 -0.41 -44.67 -10.72
CA HIS A 292 0.25 -45.98 -10.90
C HIS A 292 1.14 -46.38 -9.71
N THR A 293 0.78 -45.92 -8.50
CA THR A 293 1.57 -46.08 -7.28
C THR A 293 0.60 -46.29 -6.11
N PRO A 294 0.80 -47.33 -5.26
CA PRO A 294 -0.04 -47.51 -4.09
C PRO A 294 0.13 -46.33 -3.11
N LEU A 295 -0.98 -45.75 -2.67
CA LEU A 295 -1.00 -44.66 -1.71
C LEU A 295 -1.04 -45.22 -0.28
N ASP A 296 -0.06 -44.83 0.52
CA ASP A 296 -0.13 -44.95 1.97
C ASP A 296 -0.89 -43.76 2.58
N ALA A 297 -1.07 -43.76 3.90
CA ALA A 297 -1.79 -42.68 4.58
C ALA A 297 -1.13 -41.30 4.38
N ALA A 298 0.21 -41.26 4.32
CA ALA A 298 0.97 -40.03 4.11
C ALA A 298 0.81 -39.50 2.67
N GLY A 299 0.93 -40.37 1.67
CA GLY A 299 0.68 -40.04 0.28
C GLY A 299 -0.75 -39.58 0.07
N PHE A 300 -1.74 -40.27 0.64
CA PHE A 300 -3.14 -39.85 0.55
C PHE A 300 -3.37 -38.47 1.19
N ALA A 301 -2.80 -38.22 2.37
CA ALA A 301 -2.88 -36.92 3.02
C ALA A 301 -2.25 -35.82 2.13
N LEU A 302 -1.06 -36.05 1.58
CA LEU A 302 -0.38 -35.11 0.68
C LEU A 302 -1.23 -34.80 -0.57
N GLN A 303 -1.93 -35.79 -1.12
CA GLN A 303 -2.88 -35.54 -2.21
C GLN A 303 -4.04 -34.66 -1.74
N MET A 304 -4.61 -34.93 -0.57
CA MET A 304 -5.81 -34.24 -0.10
C MET A 304 -5.56 -32.82 0.39
N VAL A 305 -4.37 -32.50 0.93
CA VAL A 305 -4.04 -31.15 1.41
C VAL A 305 -4.18 -30.14 0.27
N GLU A 306 -5.04 -29.15 0.48
CA GLU A 306 -5.07 -27.91 -0.29
C GLU A 306 -4.39 -26.81 0.52
N GLY A 307 -3.62 -25.99 -0.19
CA GLY A 307 -2.97 -24.82 0.40
C GLY A 307 -3.97 -23.67 0.58
N ALA A 308 -3.47 -22.58 1.13
CA ALA A 308 -4.20 -21.32 1.12
C ALA A 308 -4.43 -20.86 -0.32
N ASP A 309 -5.69 -20.58 -0.66
CA ASP A 309 -6.02 -19.94 -1.93
C ASP A 309 -5.38 -18.55 -1.99
N ALA A 310 -4.91 -18.21 -3.18
CA ALA A 310 -4.33 -16.91 -3.49
C ALA A 310 -5.08 -16.27 -4.66
N VAL A 311 -5.32 -14.96 -4.56
CA VAL A 311 -5.98 -14.17 -5.60
C VAL A 311 -5.04 -13.05 -6.03
N ASP A 312 -4.79 -12.98 -7.34
CA ASP A 312 -3.92 -11.97 -7.96
C ASP A 312 -4.77 -10.88 -8.63
N PHE A 313 -4.47 -9.63 -8.32
CA PHE A 313 -5.01 -8.45 -9.00
C PHE A 313 -3.88 -7.71 -9.71
N THR A 314 -4.07 -7.41 -11.00
CA THR A 314 -3.13 -6.62 -11.78
C THR A 314 -3.61 -5.18 -11.89
N TRP A 315 -2.66 -4.26 -11.89
CA TRP A 315 -2.90 -2.83 -12.06
C TRP A 315 -1.89 -2.26 -13.04
N SER A 316 -2.40 -1.55 -14.03
CA SER A 316 -1.61 -0.74 -14.93
C SER A 316 -2.06 0.72 -14.83
N LEU A 317 -1.10 1.63 -14.75
CA LEU A 317 -1.38 3.05 -14.95
C LEU A 317 -1.84 3.26 -16.40
N PRO A 318 -2.87 4.11 -16.63
CA PRO A 318 -3.32 4.46 -17.96
C PRO A 318 -2.26 5.21 -18.78
#